data_AF-A0A9E2RLN7-F1
#
_entry.id   AF-A0A9E2RLN7-F1
#
_cell.length_a   1.000
_cell.length_b   1.000
_cell.length_c   1.000
_cell.angle_alpha   90.00
_cell.angle_beta   90.00
_cell.angle_gamma   90.00
#
_symmetry.space_group_name_H-M   'P 1'
#
loop_
_entity.id
_entity.type
_entity.pdbx_description
1 polymer ?
#
loop_
_entity_poly.entity_id
_entity_poly.type
_entity_poly.pdbx_seq_one_letter_code
_entity_poly.pdbx_strand_id
1 'polypeptide(L)'
;GLPARFATLADEVSIVVEEEPPADVLKDLELESEDDLLGLYQGVPIDETSFFQPAGELPARIAIYRGPILRLCRTKAEVIHEVRDTVVHELGHHVGLDDEEMPY
;
A
#
# COMPACT_ATOMS: atom_id res chain seq x y z
N GLY A 1 8.61 9.29 -12.48
CA GLY A 1 9.17 8.54 -11.34
C GLY A 1 8.49 9.01 -10.07
N LEU A 2 8.56 8.22 -9.00
CA LEU A 2 8.10 8.62 -7.66
C LEU A 2 8.88 9.86 -7.18
N PRO A 3 8.30 10.76 -6.37
CA PRO A 3 9.04 11.87 -5.80
C PRO A 3 10.21 11.35 -4.95
N ALA A 4 11.36 12.05 -4.97
CA ALA A 4 12.63 11.54 -4.43
C ALA A 4 12.55 11.07 -2.96
N ARG A 5 11.73 11.74 -2.14
CA ARG A 5 11.51 11.35 -0.73
C ARG A 5 10.81 9.99 -0.56
N PHE A 6 9.98 9.58 -1.52
CA PHE A 6 9.30 8.29 -1.52
C PHE A 6 10.11 7.18 -2.18
N ALA A 7 11.05 7.52 -3.05
CA ALA A 7 11.91 6.53 -3.72
C ALA A 7 12.78 5.75 -2.73
N THR A 8 13.31 6.40 -1.68
CA THR A 8 14.09 5.75 -0.63
C THR A 8 13.23 4.84 0.25
N LEU A 9 11.99 5.23 0.55
CA LEU A 9 11.06 4.40 1.32
C LEU A 9 10.58 3.18 0.52
N ALA A 10 10.44 3.34 -0.80
CA ALA A 10 10.11 2.24 -1.70
C ALA A 10 11.19 1.14 -1.74
N ASP A 11 12.45 1.45 -1.41
CA ASP A 11 13.52 0.45 -1.29
C ASP A 11 13.40 -0.39 -0.01
N GLU A 12 12.63 0.08 0.99
CA GLU A 12 12.43 -0.58 2.29
C GLU A 12 11.13 -1.39 2.35
N VAL A 13 10.22 -1.20 1.38
CA VAL A 13 8.94 -1.91 1.29
C VAL A 13 8.86 -2.82 0.07
N SER A 14 8.31 -4.02 0.25
CA SER A 14 7.99 -4.92 -0.85
C SER A 14 6.63 -4.57 -1.46
N ILE A 15 6.59 -4.19 -2.72
CA ILE A 15 5.33 -4.02 -3.45
C ILE A 15 4.95 -5.36 -4.08
N VAL A 16 3.74 -5.80 -3.78
CA VAL A 16 3.14 -7.01 -4.37
C VAL A 16 1.87 -6.65 -5.13
N VAL A 17 1.45 -7.55 -6.01
CA VAL A 17 0.15 -7.44 -6.68
C VAL A 17 -0.68 -8.64 -6.27
N GLU A 18 -1.88 -8.37 -5.77
CA GLU A 18 -2.90 -9.37 -5.47
C GLU A 18 -4.12 -9.15 -6.37
N GLU A 19 -4.96 -10.17 -6.56
CA GLU A 19 -6.11 -10.05 -7.45
C GLU A 19 -7.25 -9.25 -6.80
N GLU A 20 -7.62 -9.58 -5.56
CA GLU A 20 -8.70 -8.94 -4.81
C GLU A 20 -8.31 -8.78 -3.33
N PRO A 21 -8.86 -7.78 -2.61
CA PRO A 21 -8.68 -7.67 -1.17
C PRO A 21 -9.34 -8.83 -0.41
N PRO A 22 -8.67 -9.41 0.61
CA PRO A 22 -9.25 -10.47 1.43
C PRO A 22 -10.51 -10.00 2.17
N ALA A 23 -11.52 -10.86 2.30
CA ALA A 23 -12.80 -10.51 2.93
C ALA A 23 -12.68 -10.17 4.42
N ASP A 24 -11.72 -10.77 5.12
CA ASP A 24 -11.37 -10.43 6.50
C ASP A 24 -10.75 -9.04 6.60
N VAL A 25 -9.86 -8.67 5.67
CA VAL A 25 -9.30 -7.31 5.58
C VAL A 25 -10.39 -6.28 5.34
N LEU A 26 -11.31 -6.52 4.40
CA LEU A 26 -12.43 -5.60 4.14
C LEU A 26 -13.30 -5.42 5.38
N LYS A 27 -13.58 -6.52 6.09
CA LYS A 27 -14.36 -6.49 7.32
C LYS A 27 -13.66 -5.72 8.43
N ASP A 28 -12.35 -5.91 8.61
CA ASP A 28 -11.55 -5.22 9.63
C ASP A 28 -11.45 -3.71 9.37
N LEU A 29 -11.46 -3.31 8.09
CA LEU A 29 -11.49 -1.92 7.65
C LEU A 29 -12.92 -1.34 7.55
N GLU A 30 -13.94 -2.13 7.87
CA GLU A 30 -15.36 -1.76 7.77
C GLU A 30 -15.75 -1.26 6.34
N LEU A 31 -15.14 -1.86 5.31
CA LEU A 31 -15.43 -1.58 3.91
C LEU A 31 -16.55 -2.48 3.39
N GLU A 32 -17.48 -1.88 2.66
CA GLU A 32 -18.66 -2.56 2.13
C GLU A 32 -18.39 -3.20 0.76
N SER A 33 -17.37 -2.75 0.04
CA SER A 33 -17.00 -3.24 -1.29
C SER A 33 -15.49 -3.52 -1.42
N GLU A 34 -15.15 -4.57 -2.17
CA GLU A 34 -13.77 -4.83 -2.61
C GLU A 34 -13.23 -3.69 -3.50
N ASP A 35 -14.11 -2.93 -4.15
CA ASP A 35 -13.75 -1.79 -5.00
C ASP A 35 -13.24 -0.58 -4.22
N ASP A 36 -13.48 -0.54 -2.90
CA ASP A 36 -13.10 0.58 -2.05
C ASP A 36 -11.64 0.49 -1.56
N LEU A 37 -10.95 -0.64 -1.82
CA LEU A 37 -9.56 -0.86 -1.40
C LEU A 37 -8.65 -1.11 -2.60
N LEU A 38 -7.90 -0.10 -3.01
CA LEU A 38 -6.96 -0.18 -4.16
C LEU A 38 -5.58 -0.66 -3.75
N GLY A 39 -5.17 -0.36 -2.52
CA GLY A 39 -3.93 -0.81 -1.93
C GLY A 39 -4.00 -0.82 -0.41
N LEU A 40 -3.02 -1.45 0.22
CA LEU A 40 -2.92 -1.52 1.67
C LEU A 40 -1.47 -1.69 2.10
N TYR A 41 -0.99 -0.78 2.94
CA TYR A 41 0.24 -0.94 3.69
C TYR A 41 0.08 -2.00 4.81
N GLN A 42 0.93 -3.03 4.78
CA GLN A 42 1.00 -4.13 5.73
C GLN A 42 2.40 -4.16 6.35
N GLY A 43 2.55 -3.54 7.52
CA GLY A 43 3.76 -3.62 8.34
C GLY A 43 3.45 -4.32 9.67
N VAL A 44 4.36 -5.18 10.14
CA VAL A 44 4.37 -5.55 11.56
C VAL A 44 4.78 -4.27 12.32
N PRO A 45 4.06 -3.84 13.37
CA PRO A 45 4.46 -2.67 14.13
C PRO A 45 5.86 -2.88 14.72
N ILE A 46 6.75 -1.93 14.48
CA ILE A 46 8.06 -1.87 15.13
C ILE A 46 7.88 -1.09 16.43
N ASP A 47 7.31 -1.73 17.45
CA ASP A 47 7.33 -1.21 18.80
C ASP A 47 8.19 -2.09 19.73
N GLU A 48 9.34 -1.52 20.04
CA GLU A 48 10.18 -1.66 21.23
C GLU A 48 10.26 -3.05 21.90
N THR A 49 11.42 -3.69 21.72
CA THR A 49 11.98 -4.82 22.50
C THR A 49 11.97 -6.16 21.77
N SER A 50 12.93 -6.38 20.88
CA SER A 50 13.58 -7.68 20.84
C SER A 50 15.09 -7.54 20.74
N PHE A 51 15.74 -7.74 21.89
CA PHE A 51 17.18 -7.91 22.04
C PHE A 51 17.68 -9.23 21.39
N PHE A 52 16.80 -9.96 20.69
CA PHE A 52 17.06 -11.18 19.95
C PHE A 52 16.33 -11.09 18.61
N GLN A 53 16.99 -10.64 17.55
CA GLN A 53 16.44 -10.71 16.20
C GLN A 53 16.45 -12.19 15.74
N PRO A 54 15.31 -12.87 15.58
CA PRO A 54 15.27 -14.14 14.87
C PRO A 54 15.36 -13.82 13.37
N ALA A 55 16.19 -14.54 12.63
CA ALA A 55 16.22 -14.44 11.17
C ALA A 55 14.84 -14.76 10.58
N GLY A 56 14.06 -13.75 10.16
CA GLY A 56 12.74 -14.00 9.57
C GLY A 56 11.70 -12.87 9.55
N GLU A 57 12.01 -11.65 9.99
CA GLU A 57 11.07 -10.53 9.82
C GLU A 57 11.00 -10.15 8.33
N LEU A 58 9.86 -10.43 7.70
CA LEU A 58 9.58 -10.04 6.33
C LEU A 58 9.51 -8.50 6.26
N PRO A 59 10.10 -7.87 5.24
CA PRO A 59 10.01 -6.42 5.07
C PRO A 59 8.53 -6.00 4.98
N ALA A 60 8.25 -4.77 5.41
CA ALA A 60 6.94 -4.17 5.24
C ALA A 60 6.48 -4.27 3.78
N ARG A 61 5.18 -4.45 3.57
CA ARG A 61 4.61 -4.79 2.26
C ARG A 61 3.51 -3.80 1.89
N ILE A 62 3.46 -3.40 0.63
CA ILE A 62 2.28 -2.72 0.07
C ILE A 62 1.57 -3.71 -0.86
N ALA A 63 0.35 -4.09 -0.49
CA ALA A 63 -0.58 -4.81 -1.36
C ALA A 63 -1.18 -3.83 -2.36
N ILE A 64 -1.13 -4.16 -3.66
CA ILE A 64 -1.88 -3.47 -4.71
C ILE A 64 -2.90 -4.45 -5.28
N TYR A 65 -4.18 -4.08 -5.26
CA TYR A 65 -5.27 -4.96 -5.69
C TYR A 65 -5.63 -4.69 -7.15
N ARG A 66 -5.35 -5.67 -8.00
CA ARG A 66 -5.49 -5.57 -9.44
C ARG A 66 -6.96 -5.47 -9.88
N GLY A 67 -7.85 -6.24 -9.28
CA GLY A 67 -9.28 -6.27 -9.59
C GLY A 67 -9.93 -4.90 -9.44
N PRO A 68 -9.87 -4.28 -8.25
CA PRO A 68 -10.43 -2.95 -7.99
C PRO A 68 -9.88 -1.89 -8.95
N ILE A 69 -8.55 -1.85 -9.14
CA ILE A 69 -7.91 -0.90 -10.06
C ILE A 69 -8.38 -1.08 -11.51
N LEU A 70 -8.53 -2.32 -11.98
CA LEU A 70 -9.01 -2.58 -13.34
C LEU A 70 -10.50 -2.30 -13.53
N ARG A 71 -11.31 -2.34 -12.46
CA ARG A 71 -12.71 -1.90 -12.51
C ARG A 71 -12.83 -0.38 -12.52
N LEU A 72 -11.91 0.31 -11.84
CA LEU A 72 -11.84 1.77 -11.81
C LEU A 72 -11.32 2.38 -13.14
N CYS A 73 -10.33 1.74 -13.76
CA CYS A 73 -9.60 2.26 -14.92
C CYS A 73 -10.08 1.65 -16.25
N ARG A 74 -10.06 2.45 -17.34
CA ARG A 74 -10.45 2.04 -18.70
C ARG A 74 -9.26 1.91 -19.65
N THR A 75 -8.12 2.51 -19.32
CA THR A 75 -6.91 2.47 -20.15
C THR A 75 -5.68 2.04 -19.37
N LYS A 76 -4.68 1.51 -20.08
CA LYS A 76 -3.38 1.18 -19.47
C LYS A 76 -2.69 2.40 -18.84
N ALA A 77 -2.88 3.58 -19.43
CA ALA A 77 -2.31 4.81 -18.90
C ALA A 77 -2.95 5.20 -17.56
N GLU A 78 -4.27 5.05 -17.44
CA GLU A 78 -4.99 5.24 -16.18
C GLU A 78 -4.54 4.23 -15.13
N VAL A 79 -4.43 2.94 -15.47
CA VAL A 79 -3.93 1.91 -14.53
C VAL A 79 -2.53 2.26 -13.99
N ILE A 80 -1.62 2.71 -14.86
CA ILE A 80 -0.26 3.09 -14.44
C ILE A 80 -0.30 4.30 -13.49
N HIS A 81 -1.18 5.26 -13.77
CA HIS A 81 -1.37 6.43 -12.92
C HIS A 81 -1.92 6.01 -11.56
N GLU A 82 -3.01 5.25 -11.55
CA GLU A 82 -3.70 4.80 -10.35
C GLU A 82 -2.76 4.00 -9.44
N VAL A 83 -2.05 3.01 -9.98
CA VAL A 83 -1.06 2.23 -9.21
C VAL A 83 0.00 3.15 -8.58
N ARG A 84 0.45 4.18 -9.31
CA ARG A 84 1.45 5.11 -8.78
C ARG A 84 0.89 5.91 -7.61
N ASP A 85 -0.31 6.42 -7.75
CA ASP A 85 -0.94 7.28 -6.75
C ASP A 85 -1.36 6.49 -5.51
N THR A 86 -1.86 5.26 -5.69
CA THR A 86 -2.08 4.32 -4.58
C THR A 86 -0.78 4.06 -3.82
N VAL A 87 0.32 3.74 -4.51
CA VAL A 87 1.61 3.51 -3.84
C VAL A 87 2.12 4.75 -3.09
N VAL A 88 1.97 5.95 -3.68
CA VAL A 88 2.37 7.20 -3.01
C VAL A 88 1.53 7.45 -1.77
N HIS A 89 0.22 7.19 -1.83
CA HIS A 89 -0.67 7.28 -0.67
C HIS A 89 -0.26 6.36 0.46
N GLU A 90 -0.11 5.07 0.18
CA GLU A 90 0.23 4.09 1.21
C GLU A 90 1.58 4.41 1.86
N LEU A 91 2.56 4.87 1.06
CA LEU A 91 3.84 5.36 1.58
C LEU A 91 3.71 6.65 2.39
N GLY A 92 2.82 7.55 1.98
CA GLY A 92 2.54 8.80 2.70
C GLY A 92 1.97 8.52 4.09
N HIS A 93 0.95 7.67 4.19
CA HIS A 93 0.38 7.26 5.46
C HIS A 93 1.39 6.54 6.33
N HIS A 94 2.24 5.69 5.74
CA HIS A 94 3.29 5.02 6.51
C HIS A 94 4.25 6.00 7.19
N VAL A 95 4.56 7.13 6.55
CA VAL A 95 5.43 8.16 7.14
C VAL A 95 4.69 9.25 7.92
N GLY A 96 3.39 9.03 8.18
CA GLY A 96 2.56 9.89 9.02
C GLY A 96 1.98 11.12 8.32
N LEU A 97 1.91 11.11 6.99
CA LEU A 97 1.16 12.13 6.24
C LEU A 97 -0.34 11.81 6.29
N ASP A 98 -1.14 12.85 6.48
CA ASP A 98 -2.57 12.79 6.23
C ASP A 98 -2.90 12.98 4.73
N ASP A 99 -4.18 12.82 4.38
CA ASP A 99 -4.65 12.96 3.00
C ASP A 99 -4.45 14.38 2.43
N GLU A 100 -4.48 15.41 3.29
CA GLU A 100 -4.33 16.81 2.89
C GLU A 100 -2.87 17.16 2.56
N GLU A 101 -1.93 16.42 3.14
CA GLU A 101 -0.48 16.54 2.92
C GLU A 101 0.02 15.77 1.68
N MET A 102 -0.85 14.99 1.03
CA MET A 102 -0.49 14.15 -0.11
C MET A 102 -0.14 14.98 -1.37
N PRO A 103 0.94 14.62 -2.09
CA PRO A 103 1.41 15.36 -3.26
C PRO A 103 0.74 14.87 -4.55
N TYR A 104 -0.43 15.43 -4.90
CA TYR A 104 -1.08 15.20 -6.19
C TYR A 104 -0.67 16.21 -7.25
#